data_AF-A0A968LLP5-F1
#
_entry.id   AF-A0A968LLP5-F1
#
_cell.length_a   1.000
_cell.length_b   1.000
_cell.length_c   1.000
_cell.angle_alpha   90.00
_cell.angle_beta   90.00
_cell.angle_gamma   90.00
#
_symmetry.space_group_name_H-M   'P 1'
#
loop_
_entity.id
_entity.type
_entity.pdbx_description
1 polymer ?
#
loop_
_entity_poly.entity_id
_entity_poly.type
_entity_poly.pdbx_seq_one_letter_code
_entity_poly.pdbx_strand_id
1 'polypeptide(L)'
;MLVSKRVPVVLALLSCVAAGCVEPEPEPLDNGENAGDFGECVNTPTVLASVDEVSALGFSAADVLAFADGEHGSPLFWRAPDSEFGVEYGPESGEGSLTVSIAHSGGEIRFIDSEPKEGNLGEGDFDDDCQDRLEIDVMAQINTAGGALAESLPVTLKASSDLLAQFDAEIPVEDLAGSMTVTALDPDFTVGPVALHVGVSSFGLNGSISGSVTVEGDGFAAAGFFQYAAFPSEEPRCGSGELLIPFDTALEGFSAADALALINQPWISQLTWQGGEPVELELSAAHDGAEVCASVTPGFGTLGSLRFGAELMLTTGDGVVQAAFPITVTAEPNEMGALGQVHAWHEAPYGNLVDVSEFAERFGEFGVDVSDYDVAGIEFSGAFAPSDLPGSADGSLAVLGGILPNCSDEPGAPCEGIDVTELARAEWGNTGVEP
;
A
#
# COMPACT_ATOMS: atom_id res chain seq x y z
N MET A 1 -38.59 -41.13 37.07
CA MET A 1 -37.83 -42.38 37.28
C MET A 1 -37.60 -43.03 35.93
N LEU A 2 -36.42 -42.85 35.35
CA LEU A 2 -35.91 -43.66 34.24
C LEU A 2 -34.38 -43.64 34.38
N VAL A 3 -33.84 -44.80 34.73
CA VAL A 3 -32.44 -45.07 35.03
C VAL A 3 -31.73 -45.30 33.71
N SER A 4 -30.81 -44.41 33.33
CA SER A 4 -29.92 -44.63 32.18
C SER A 4 -28.65 -45.35 32.64
N LYS A 5 -28.42 -46.53 32.07
CA LYS A 5 -27.31 -47.44 32.35
C LYS A 5 -26.02 -46.91 31.70
N ARG A 6 -24.94 -46.83 32.49
CA ARG A 6 -23.58 -46.64 31.99
C ARG A 6 -23.07 -47.95 31.37
N VAL A 7 -22.59 -47.87 30.13
CA VAL A 7 -21.83 -48.94 29.44
C VAL A 7 -20.35 -48.62 29.58
N PRO A 8 -19.46 -49.58 29.90
CA PRO A 8 -18.02 -49.35 29.95
C PRO A 8 -17.46 -49.39 28.53
N VAL A 9 -16.73 -48.34 28.15
CA VAL A 9 -15.90 -48.34 26.95
C VAL A 9 -14.64 -49.14 27.25
N VAL A 10 -14.50 -50.26 26.55
CA VAL A 10 -13.32 -51.13 26.56
C VAL A 10 -12.26 -50.48 25.66
N LEU A 11 -11.12 -50.18 26.27
CA LEU A 11 -9.90 -49.69 25.60
C LEU A 11 -9.29 -50.86 24.80
N ALA A 12 -9.40 -50.82 23.47
CA ALA A 12 -8.70 -51.74 22.59
C ALA A 12 -7.40 -51.06 22.10
N LEU A 13 -6.28 -51.49 22.67
CA LEU A 13 -4.94 -51.22 22.16
C LEU A 13 -4.76 -51.95 20.83
N LEU A 14 -4.82 -51.22 19.72
CA LEU A 14 -4.41 -51.70 18.41
C LEU A 14 -2.95 -51.28 18.17
N SER A 15 -2.05 -52.26 18.22
CA SER A 15 -0.67 -52.14 17.80
C SER A 15 -0.60 -52.19 16.28
N CYS A 16 -0.43 -51.04 15.62
CA CYS A 16 -0.04 -51.00 14.21
C CYS A 16 1.47 -51.22 14.10
N VAL A 17 1.82 -52.31 13.43
CA VAL A 17 3.18 -52.65 13.04
C VAL A 17 3.61 -51.69 11.93
N ALA A 18 4.78 -51.08 12.11
CA ALA A 18 5.46 -50.24 11.15
C ALA A 18 5.68 -50.98 9.82
N ALA A 19 4.97 -50.54 8.79
CA ALA A 19 5.34 -50.69 7.40
C ALA A 19 5.51 -49.27 6.87
N GLY A 20 6.73 -48.91 6.49
CA GLY A 20 7.08 -47.58 5.99
C GLY A 20 6.29 -47.27 4.73
N CYS A 21 5.26 -46.44 4.87
CA CYS A 21 4.79 -45.58 3.80
C CYS A 21 5.82 -44.45 3.71
N VAL A 22 6.74 -44.57 2.75
CA VAL A 22 7.42 -43.39 2.21
C VAL A 22 6.30 -42.63 1.51
N GLU A 23 5.76 -41.60 2.18
CA GLU A 23 5.00 -40.57 1.48
C GLU A 23 5.93 -40.02 0.39
N PRO A 24 5.51 -39.99 -0.88
CA PRO A 24 6.29 -39.30 -1.89
C PRO A 24 6.49 -37.87 -1.39
N GLU A 25 7.76 -37.42 -1.37
CA GLU A 25 8.05 -35.99 -1.29
C GLU A 25 7.13 -35.32 -2.31
N PRO A 26 6.30 -34.32 -1.92
CA PRO A 26 5.55 -33.56 -2.90
C PRO A 26 6.57 -33.08 -3.92
N GLU A 27 6.39 -33.45 -5.19
CA GLU A 27 7.19 -32.84 -6.24
C GLU A 27 7.01 -31.33 -6.07
N PRO A 28 8.10 -30.54 -6.03
CA PRO A 28 7.98 -29.10 -5.92
C PRO A 28 6.98 -28.68 -7.00
N LEU A 29 5.93 -27.98 -6.58
CA LEU A 29 5.04 -27.33 -7.53
C LEU A 29 5.97 -26.57 -8.46
N ASP A 30 5.97 -26.96 -9.73
CA ASP A 30 6.57 -26.17 -10.79
C ASP A 30 5.73 -24.89 -10.79
N ASN A 31 6.17 -23.90 -10.00
CA ASN A 31 5.50 -22.62 -9.75
C ASN A 31 5.53 -21.74 -11.01
N GLY A 32 5.43 -22.36 -12.20
CA GLY A 32 5.19 -21.68 -13.44
C GLY A 32 6.24 -20.62 -13.77
N GLU A 33 7.51 -20.79 -13.39
CA GLU A 33 8.60 -19.89 -13.84
C GLU A 33 8.82 -19.91 -15.36
N ASN A 34 8.03 -20.70 -16.11
CA ASN A 34 7.96 -20.69 -17.57
C ASN A 34 6.63 -20.15 -18.15
N ALA A 35 5.77 -19.53 -17.34
CA ALA A 35 4.56 -18.85 -17.83
C ALA A 35 4.91 -17.48 -18.46
N GLY A 36 5.62 -17.53 -19.59
CA GLY A 36 5.84 -16.40 -20.48
C GLY A 36 7.01 -15.51 -20.06
N ASP A 37 8.05 -15.54 -20.89
CA ASP A 37 9.17 -14.60 -20.93
C ASP A 37 8.72 -13.16 -21.32
N PHE A 38 7.66 -12.66 -20.66
CA PHE A 38 7.15 -11.30 -20.72
C PHE A 38 7.81 -10.39 -19.69
N GLY A 39 8.65 -10.95 -18.80
CA GLY A 39 9.47 -10.13 -17.92
C GLY A 39 10.39 -9.24 -18.77
N GLU A 40 10.38 -7.94 -18.52
CA GLU A 40 11.23 -6.97 -19.21
C GLU A 40 12.71 -7.10 -18.81
N CYS A 41 13.00 -8.01 -17.86
CA CYS A 41 14.30 -8.22 -17.26
C CYS A 41 14.93 -9.56 -17.65
N VAL A 42 16.25 -9.55 -17.80
CA VAL A 42 17.13 -10.71 -17.84
C VAL A 42 17.59 -10.98 -16.41
N ASN A 43 17.16 -12.11 -15.85
CA ASN A 43 17.55 -12.55 -14.50
C ASN A 43 18.75 -13.50 -14.58
N THR A 44 19.84 -13.17 -13.90
CA THR A 44 21.04 -14.02 -13.79
C THR A 44 21.19 -14.55 -12.37
N PRO A 45 20.77 -15.80 -12.09
CA PRO A 45 20.83 -16.36 -10.74
C PRO A 45 22.25 -16.79 -10.36
N THR A 46 22.65 -16.47 -9.12
CA THR A 46 23.87 -16.94 -8.46
C THR A 46 23.49 -17.63 -7.15
N VAL A 47 23.61 -18.96 -7.11
CA VAL A 47 23.36 -19.74 -5.89
C VAL A 47 24.43 -19.44 -4.85
N LEU A 48 23.99 -19.09 -3.64
CA LEU A 48 24.85 -18.82 -2.50
C LEU A 48 25.16 -20.11 -1.74
N ALA A 49 26.36 -20.23 -1.19
CA ALA A 49 26.84 -21.45 -0.54
C ALA A 49 26.21 -21.68 0.85
N SER A 50 25.68 -20.64 1.49
CA SER A 50 25.06 -20.71 2.82
C SER A 50 24.18 -19.52 3.14
N VAL A 51 23.34 -19.63 4.18
CA VAL A 51 22.52 -18.51 4.71
C VAL A 51 23.35 -17.31 5.17
N ASP A 52 24.59 -17.54 5.63
CA ASP A 52 25.48 -16.49 6.15
C ASP A 52 26.30 -15.79 5.04
N GLU A 53 26.17 -16.22 3.78
CA GLU A 53 26.89 -15.59 2.68
C GLU A 53 26.25 -14.25 2.33
N VAL A 54 27.05 -13.18 2.40
CA VAL A 54 26.61 -11.83 2.04
C VAL A 54 26.49 -11.72 0.52
N SER A 55 25.31 -11.35 0.05
CA SER A 55 25.03 -11.14 -1.37
C SER A 55 25.66 -9.84 -1.89
N ALA A 56 25.53 -9.58 -3.19
CA ALA A 56 25.98 -8.32 -3.79
C ALA A 56 25.21 -7.09 -3.26
N LEU A 57 24.02 -7.29 -2.68
CA LEU A 57 23.20 -6.25 -2.05
C LEU A 57 23.74 -5.79 -0.67
N GLY A 58 24.76 -6.47 -0.14
CA GLY A 58 25.39 -6.11 1.14
C GLY A 58 24.77 -6.75 2.39
N PHE A 59 23.72 -7.55 2.23
CA PHE A 59 23.11 -8.38 3.29
C PHE A 59 23.03 -9.86 2.89
N SER A 60 22.85 -10.72 3.88
CA SER A 60 22.77 -12.19 3.75
C SER A 60 21.34 -12.70 3.91
N ALA A 61 21.09 -13.97 3.56
CA ALA A 61 19.79 -14.60 3.82
C ALA A 61 19.52 -14.75 5.33
N ALA A 62 20.56 -14.87 6.15
CA ALA A 62 20.42 -14.91 7.61
C ALA A 62 19.84 -13.60 8.16
N ASP A 63 20.19 -12.45 7.57
CA ASP A 63 19.65 -11.15 7.97
C ASP A 63 18.15 -11.07 7.67
N VAL A 64 17.74 -11.55 6.49
CA VAL A 64 16.32 -11.62 6.08
C VAL A 64 15.53 -12.60 6.95
N LEU A 65 16.06 -13.81 7.13
CA LEU A 65 15.40 -14.84 7.94
C LEU A 65 15.33 -14.48 9.43
N ALA A 66 16.19 -13.60 9.94
CA ALA A 66 16.13 -13.15 11.32
C ALA A 66 14.81 -12.46 11.69
N PHE A 67 14.15 -11.80 10.72
CA PHE A 67 12.80 -11.27 10.90
C PHE A 67 11.73 -12.10 10.20
N ALA A 68 12.03 -12.78 9.10
CA ALA A 68 11.01 -13.49 8.33
C ALA A 68 10.67 -14.87 8.90
N ASP A 69 11.63 -15.63 9.43
CA ASP A 69 11.41 -16.99 9.94
C ASP A 69 10.57 -16.97 11.23
N GLY A 70 9.59 -17.88 11.34
CA GLY A 70 8.69 -17.96 12.48
C GLY A 70 7.24 -17.63 12.16
N GLU A 71 6.45 -17.34 13.20
CA GLU A 71 5.02 -17.10 13.12
C GLU A 71 4.70 -15.60 13.26
N HIS A 72 3.91 -15.08 12.32
CA HIS A 72 3.51 -13.68 12.22
C HIS A 72 2.00 -13.58 12.17
N GLY A 73 1.44 -12.62 12.91
CA GLY A 73 0.00 -12.34 12.92
C GLY A 73 -0.29 -10.92 12.47
N SER A 74 -1.37 -10.71 11.72
CA SER A 74 -1.82 -9.37 11.33
C SER A 74 -3.34 -9.28 11.31
N PRO A 75 -3.92 -8.13 11.73
CA PRO A 75 -5.33 -7.86 11.46
C PRO A 75 -5.59 -7.90 9.96
N LEU A 76 -6.71 -8.48 9.58
CA LEU A 76 -7.13 -8.62 8.18
C LEU A 76 -8.48 -7.93 8.04
N PHE A 77 -8.73 -7.30 6.91
CA PHE A 77 -10.07 -6.83 6.58
C PHE A 77 -10.51 -7.41 5.24
N TRP A 78 -11.58 -8.19 5.27
CA TRP A 78 -12.28 -8.68 4.11
C TRP A 78 -13.19 -7.58 3.58
N ARG A 79 -13.00 -7.22 2.31
CA ARG A 79 -13.83 -6.22 1.65
C ARG A 79 -15.27 -6.74 1.57
N ALA A 80 -16.22 -5.84 1.31
CA ALA A 80 -17.54 -6.29 0.88
C ALA A 80 -17.42 -6.83 -0.56
N PRO A 81 -18.16 -7.89 -0.93
CA PRO A 81 -18.26 -8.31 -2.32
C PRO A 81 -18.67 -7.13 -3.19
N ASP A 82 -17.83 -6.79 -4.15
CA ASP A 82 -18.10 -5.70 -5.07
C ASP A 82 -18.98 -6.22 -6.21
N SER A 83 -20.24 -5.79 -6.21
CA SER A 83 -21.20 -6.16 -7.24
C SER A 83 -20.79 -5.70 -8.64
N GLU A 84 -19.89 -4.70 -8.76
CA GLU A 84 -19.43 -4.20 -10.05
C GLU A 84 -18.60 -5.25 -10.82
N PHE A 85 -17.81 -6.05 -10.11
CA PHE A 85 -17.03 -7.13 -10.72
C PHE A 85 -17.80 -8.44 -10.85
N GLY A 86 -19.03 -8.50 -10.31
CA GLY A 86 -19.89 -9.67 -10.43
C GLY A 86 -19.31 -10.91 -9.76
N VAL A 87 -18.64 -10.79 -8.61
CA VAL A 87 -18.07 -11.93 -7.87
C VAL A 87 -18.60 -11.96 -6.43
N GLU A 88 -18.99 -13.15 -5.99
CA GLU A 88 -19.26 -13.44 -4.59
C GLU A 88 -18.14 -14.31 -3.99
N TYR A 89 -17.79 -14.05 -2.74
CA TYR A 89 -16.85 -14.87 -1.97
C TYR A 89 -17.27 -15.00 -0.51
N GLY A 90 -16.72 -16.01 0.16
CA GLY A 90 -16.96 -16.30 1.57
C GLY A 90 -16.05 -17.42 2.07
N PRO A 91 -16.13 -17.84 3.34
CA PRO A 91 -17.21 -17.50 4.30
C PRO A 91 -17.00 -16.22 5.10
N GLU A 92 -15.83 -15.59 5.03
CA GLU A 92 -15.48 -14.43 5.86
C GLU A 92 -15.81 -13.07 5.23
N SER A 93 -16.03 -12.06 6.07
CA SER A 93 -16.36 -10.68 5.67
C SER A 93 -16.03 -9.72 6.82
N GLY A 94 -15.61 -8.48 6.51
CA GLY A 94 -15.24 -7.49 7.52
C GLY A 94 -13.93 -7.83 8.25
N GLU A 95 -13.83 -7.43 9.52
CA GLU A 95 -12.63 -7.65 10.34
C GLU A 95 -12.34 -9.13 10.60
N GLY A 96 -11.07 -9.52 10.49
CA GLY A 96 -10.55 -10.84 10.77
C GLY A 96 -9.08 -10.80 11.18
N SER A 97 -8.41 -11.95 11.14
CA SER A 97 -6.95 -12.02 11.35
C SER A 97 -6.32 -13.06 10.43
N LEU A 98 -5.10 -12.76 10.01
CA LEU A 98 -4.22 -13.62 9.23
C LEU A 98 -3.03 -14.05 10.09
N THR A 99 -2.63 -15.32 9.98
CA THR A 99 -1.39 -15.83 10.52
C THR A 99 -0.57 -16.44 9.40
N VAL A 100 0.69 -16.01 9.28
CA VAL A 100 1.66 -16.55 8.33
C VAL A 100 2.82 -17.13 9.11
N SER A 101 3.11 -18.42 8.92
CA SER A 101 4.31 -19.06 9.47
C SER A 101 5.28 -19.39 8.34
N ILE A 102 6.50 -18.88 8.43
CA ILE A 102 7.57 -19.11 7.47
C ILE A 102 8.60 -20.04 8.13
N ALA A 103 9.06 -21.04 7.37
CA ALA A 103 10.11 -21.93 7.80
C ALA A 103 11.12 -22.16 6.68
N HIS A 104 12.39 -21.80 6.90
CA HIS A 104 13.49 -22.24 6.03
C HIS A 104 13.94 -23.65 6.40
N SER A 105 13.72 -24.62 5.51
CA SER A 105 14.08 -26.03 5.73
C SER A 105 15.28 -26.47 4.88
N GLY A 106 16.24 -25.58 4.67
CA GLY A 106 17.40 -25.84 3.81
C GLY A 106 17.11 -25.71 2.31
N GLY A 107 16.11 -24.91 1.94
CA GLY A 107 15.83 -24.53 0.56
C GLY A 107 16.99 -23.73 -0.06
N GLU A 108 17.00 -23.64 -1.39
CA GLU A 108 18.04 -22.92 -2.13
C GLU A 108 17.99 -21.42 -1.82
N ILE A 109 19.17 -20.79 -1.86
CA ILE A 109 19.36 -19.36 -1.67
C ILE A 109 20.12 -18.85 -2.88
N ARG A 110 19.58 -17.83 -3.54
CA ARG A 110 20.14 -17.30 -4.78
C ARG A 110 20.07 -15.79 -4.79
N PHE A 111 21.16 -15.16 -5.19
CA PHE A 111 21.17 -13.76 -5.58
C PHE A 111 20.75 -13.67 -7.04
N ILE A 112 19.77 -12.85 -7.35
CA ILE A 112 19.32 -12.59 -8.72
C ILE A 112 19.80 -11.20 -9.12
N ASP A 113 20.71 -11.17 -10.09
CA ASP A 113 21.14 -9.97 -10.81
C ASP A 113 20.15 -9.74 -11.96
N SER A 114 19.47 -8.59 -11.96
CA SER A 114 18.38 -8.31 -12.91
C SER A 114 18.71 -7.10 -13.78
N GLU A 115 18.81 -7.30 -15.09
CA GLU A 115 19.09 -6.22 -16.05
C GLU A 115 17.93 -6.07 -17.06
N PRO A 116 17.57 -4.87 -17.51
CA PRO A 116 16.60 -4.69 -18.59
C PRO A 116 17.01 -5.42 -19.88
N LYS A 117 16.04 -6.01 -20.60
CA LYS A 117 16.28 -6.68 -21.88
C LYS A 117 16.73 -5.70 -22.96
N GLU A 118 17.82 -6.02 -23.65
CA GLU A 118 18.31 -5.21 -24.76
C GLU A 118 17.23 -5.04 -25.85
N GLY A 119 16.86 -3.79 -26.14
CA GLY A 119 15.88 -3.45 -27.17
C GLY A 119 14.43 -3.33 -26.70
N ASN A 120 14.14 -3.48 -25.40
CA ASN A 120 12.82 -3.19 -24.83
C ASN A 120 12.66 -1.74 -24.34
N LEU A 121 13.56 -0.83 -24.76
CA LEU A 121 13.48 0.62 -24.52
C LEU A 121 12.35 1.28 -25.35
N GLY A 122 11.12 0.78 -25.23
CA GLY A 122 9.96 1.59 -25.61
C GLY A 122 10.09 2.95 -24.93
N GLU A 123 9.59 4.02 -25.54
CA GLU A 123 9.69 5.41 -25.01
C GLU A 123 8.91 5.63 -23.68
N GLY A 124 8.72 4.61 -22.84
CA GLY A 124 8.19 4.71 -21.48
C GLY A 124 9.26 4.35 -20.45
N ASP A 125 9.28 5.08 -19.33
CA ASP A 125 10.21 4.97 -18.19
C ASP A 125 10.12 3.62 -17.41
N PHE A 126 10.00 2.49 -18.10
CA PHE A 126 9.93 1.16 -17.48
C PHE A 126 11.32 0.56 -17.15
N ASP A 127 12.40 1.32 -17.35
CA ASP A 127 13.78 0.85 -17.08
C ASP A 127 14.03 0.57 -15.57
N ASP A 128 13.17 1.03 -14.66
CA ASP A 128 13.36 0.94 -13.21
C ASP A 128 12.81 -0.35 -12.56
N ASP A 129 12.12 -1.23 -13.30
CA ASP A 129 11.46 -2.42 -12.71
C ASP A 129 12.39 -3.64 -12.57
N CYS A 130 13.60 -3.62 -13.14
CA CYS A 130 14.56 -4.71 -13.04
C CYS A 130 15.41 -4.59 -11.78
N GLN A 131 14.90 -5.12 -10.68
CA GLN A 131 15.59 -5.04 -9.39
C GLN A 131 16.36 -6.31 -9.01
N ASP A 132 17.62 -6.11 -8.65
CA ASP A 132 18.43 -7.08 -7.92
C ASP A 132 17.77 -7.50 -6.61
N ARG A 133 17.80 -8.80 -6.31
CA ARG A 133 17.14 -9.36 -5.13
C ARG A 133 17.80 -10.64 -4.64
N LEU A 134 17.58 -10.94 -3.37
CA LEU A 134 17.86 -12.22 -2.77
C LEU A 134 16.59 -13.07 -2.79
N GLU A 135 16.69 -14.31 -3.26
CA GLU A 135 15.63 -15.31 -3.29
C GLU A 135 15.95 -16.46 -2.32
N ILE A 136 14.99 -16.81 -1.46
CA ILE A 136 15.13 -17.82 -0.41
C ILE A 136 13.92 -18.76 -0.49
N ASP A 137 14.15 -20.04 -0.80
CA ASP A 137 13.08 -21.03 -0.85
C ASP A 137 12.66 -21.45 0.58
N VAL A 138 11.38 -21.28 0.90
CA VAL A 138 10.81 -21.54 2.23
C VAL A 138 9.47 -22.28 2.12
N MET A 139 9.02 -22.81 3.26
CA MET A 139 7.62 -23.25 3.41
C MET A 139 6.83 -22.16 4.13
N ALA A 140 5.73 -21.72 3.52
CA ALA A 140 4.78 -20.79 4.14
C ALA A 140 3.49 -21.53 4.54
N GLN A 141 3.02 -21.32 5.77
CA GLN A 141 1.71 -21.73 6.23
C GLN A 141 0.83 -20.51 6.47
N ILE A 142 -0.35 -20.47 5.86
CA ILE A 142 -1.20 -19.27 5.82
C ILE A 142 -2.57 -19.64 6.36
N ASN A 143 -2.98 -19.01 7.45
CA ASN A 143 -4.21 -19.32 8.15
C ASN A 143 -5.02 -18.05 8.40
N THR A 144 -6.31 -18.12 8.11
CA THR A 144 -7.28 -17.08 8.49
C THR A 144 -8.11 -17.54 9.67
N ALA A 145 -8.58 -16.61 10.52
CA ALA A 145 -9.27 -16.95 11.78
C ALA A 145 -10.50 -17.86 11.60
N GLY A 146 -11.30 -17.60 10.58
CA GLY A 146 -12.49 -18.38 10.22
C GLY A 146 -12.22 -19.50 9.23
N GLY A 147 -10.96 -19.73 8.86
CA GLY A 147 -10.53 -20.83 8.00
C GLY A 147 -10.95 -20.67 6.54
N ALA A 148 -11.11 -19.43 6.04
CA ALA A 148 -11.23 -19.19 4.61
C ALA A 148 -9.98 -19.71 3.87
N LEU A 149 -8.80 -19.33 4.37
CA LEU A 149 -7.50 -19.90 3.99
C LEU A 149 -6.92 -20.76 5.11
N ALA A 150 -6.32 -21.89 4.73
CA ALA A 150 -5.59 -22.82 5.59
C ALA A 150 -4.48 -23.53 4.79
N GLU A 151 -3.62 -22.73 4.17
CA GLU A 151 -2.71 -23.16 3.10
C GLU A 151 -1.33 -23.53 3.65
N SER A 152 -0.64 -24.44 2.97
CA SER A 152 0.75 -24.80 3.24
C SER A 152 1.48 -24.98 1.92
N LEU A 153 2.30 -24.01 1.54
CA LEU A 153 2.84 -23.88 0.18
C LEU A 153 4.36 -23.69 0.20
N PRO A 154 5.10 -24.31 -0.75
CA PRO A 154 6.46 -23.91 -1.03
C PRO A 154 6.45 -22.56 -1.77
N VAL A 155 7.16 -21.57 -1.22
CA VAL A 155 7.25 -20.23 -1.80
C VAL A 155 8.71 -19.76 -1.83
N THR A 156 8.99 -18.77 -2.66
CA THR A 156 10.30 -18.11 -2.70
C THR A 156 10.15 -16.71 -2.12
N LEU A 157 10.78 -16.47 -0.97
CA LEU A 157 10.91 -15.11 -0.43
C LEU A 157 11.87 -14.31 -1.29
N LYS A 158 11.44 -13.15 -1.73
CA LYS A 158 12.20 -12.15 -2.48
C LYS A 158 12.50 -10.97 -1.56
N ALA A 159 13.77 -10.61 -1.43
CA ALA A 159 14.20 -9.49 -0.60
C ALA A 159 15.22 -8.65 -1.35
N SER A 160 14.91 -7.38 -1.56
CA SER A 160 15.83 -6.42 -2.17
C SER A 160 16.45 -5.46 -1.14
N SER A 161 16.02 -5.57 0.11
CA SER A 161 16.60 -4.94 1.30
C SER A 161 16.60 -5.93 2.46
N ASP A 162 17.33 -5.62 3.54
CA ASP A 162 17.32 -6.38 4.78
C ASP A 162 16.17 -5.98 5.72
N LEU A 163 15.17 -5.25 5.22
CA LEU A 163 14.02 -4.76 6.00
C LEU A 163 12.70 -5.42 5.60
N LEU A 164 12.59 -5.92 4.38
CA LEU A 164 11.38 -6.51 3.83
C LEU A 164 11.70 -7.74 2.99
N ALA A 165 10.96 -8.81 3.23
CA ALA A 165 10.86 -9.96 2.34
C ALA A 165 9.42 -10.10 1.85
N GLN A 166 9.24 -10.42 0.57
CA GLN A 166 7.93 -10.60 -0.03
C GLN A 166 7.83 -11.96 -0.74
N PHE A 167 6.63 -12.51 -0.82
CA PHE A 167 6.34 -13.59 -1.76
C PHE A 167 4.97 -13.39 -2.39
N ASP A 168 4.85 -13.92 -3.60
CA ASP A 168 3.60 -14.04 -4.32
C ASP A 168 3.25 -15.53 -4.42
N ALA A 169 1.97 -15.86 -4.24
CA ALA A 169 1.46 -17.20 -4.49
C ALA A 169 0.11 -17.12 -5.17
N GLU A 170 -0.08 -17.89 -6.24
CA GLU A 170 -1.37 -18.05 -6.92
C GLU A 170 -1.88 -19.47 -6.66
N ILE A 171 -3.10 -19.56 -6.12
CA ILE A 171 -3.73 -20.83 -5.77
C ILE A 171 -4.99 -20.97 -6.60
N PRO A 172 -5.09 -21.98 -7.50
CA PRO A 172 -6.35 -22.28 -8.16
C PRO A 172 -7.47 -22.45 -7.14
N VAL A 173 -8.66 -21.95 -7.44
CA VAL A 173 -9.78 -21.93 -6.48
C VAL A 173 -10.16 -23.35 -6.04
N GLU A 174 -10.02 -24.33 -6.93
CA GLU A 174 -10.25 -25.75 -6.65
C GLU A 174 -9.19 -26.42 -5.75
N ASP A 175 -8.01 -25.81 -5.63
CA ASP A 175 -6.87 -26.35 -4.88
C ASP A 175 -6.73 -25.72 -3.49
N LEU A 176 -7.57 -24.74 -3.13
CA LEU A 176 -7.61 -24.14 -1.80
C LEU A 176 -7.86 -25.21 -0.74
N ALA A 177 -6.96 -25.30 0.24
CA ALA A 177 -7.12 -26.21 1.38
C ALA A 177 -8.12 -25.66 2.42
N GLY A 178 -8.24 -24.33 2.50
CA GLY A 178 -9.24 -23.65 3.30
C GLY A 178 -10.69 -23.84 2.81
N SER A 179 -11.61 -23.13 3.46
CA SER A 179 -13.05 -23.18 3.14
C SER A 179 -13.51 -22.06 2.21
N MET A 180 -12.58 -21.24 1.72
CA MET A 180 -12.90 -20.13 0.83
C MET A 180 -13.55 -20.63 -0.45
N THR A 181 -14.63 -19.97 -0.83
CA THR A 181 -15.29 -20.17 -2.12
C THR A 181 -15.33 -18.85 -2.86
N VAL A 182 -15.07 -18.88 -4.15
CA VAL A 182 -15.23 -17.73 -5.05
C VAL A 182 -16.14 -18.16 -6.20
N THR A 183 -17.14 -17.35 -6.53
CA THR A 183 -18.09 -17.66 -7.59
C THR A 183 -18.43 -16.41 -8.38
N ALA A 184 -18.32 -16.50 -9.70
CA ALA A 184 -18.83 -15.47 -10.59
C ALA A 184 -20.36 -15.47 -10.59
N LEU A 185 -20.95 -14.28 -10.49
CA LEU A 185 -22.37 -14.03 -10.59
C LEU A 185 -22.87 -14.12 -12.05
N ASP A 186 -22.01 -13.74 -13.00
CA ASP A 186 -22.27 -13.92 -14.43
C ASP A 186 -21.65 -15.24 -14.91
N PRO A 187 -22.42 -16.16 -15.52
CA PRO A 187 -21.89 -17.42 -16.02
C PRO A 187 -20.90 -17.28 -17.18
N ASP A 188 -20.82 -16.11 -17.83
CA ASP A 188 -19.84 -15.84 -18.88
C ASP A 188 -18.47 -15.44 -18.31
N PHE A 189 -18.37 -15.20 -16.99
CA PHE A 189 -17.11 -14.88 -16.32
C PHE A 189 -16.41 -16.14 -15.80
N THR A 190 -15.10 -16.19 -15.99
CA THR A 190 -14.22 -17.19 -15.41
C THR A 190 -13.42 -16.56 -14.28
N VAL A 191 -13.53 -17.12 -13.08
CA VAL A 191 -12.74 -16.69 -11.92
C VAL A 191 -11.33 -17.27 -12.05
N GLY A 192 -10.31 -16.42 -11.92
CA GLY A 192 -8.91 -16.82 -11.87
C GLY A 192 -8.47 -17.37 -10.50
N PRO A 193 -7.17 -17.65 -10.32
CA PRO A 193 -6.65 -18.08 -9.03
C PRO A 193 -6.83 -17.02 -7.93
N VAL A 194 -6.80 -17.46 -6.68
CA VAL A 194 -6.61 -16.57 -5.53
C VAL A 194 -5.13 -16.23 -5.45
N ALA A 195 -4.81 -14.95 -5.62
CA ALA A 195 -3.47 -14.43 -5.48
C ALA A 195 -3.24 -13.91 -4.06
N LEU A 196 -2.10 -14.30 -3.49
CA LEU A 196 -1.59 -13.84 -2.21
C LEU A 196 -0.34 -13.03 -2.48
N HIS A 197 -0.36 -11.77 -2.06
CA HIS A 197 0.84 -10.94 -1.99
C HIS A 197 1.14 -10.69 -0.52
N VAL A 198 2.25 -11.23 -0.02
CA VAL A 198 2.61 -11.17 1.40
C VAL A 198 4.00 -10.56 1.55
N GLY A 199 4.08 -9.43 2.24
CA GLY A 199 5.31 -8.86 2.78
C GLY A 199 5.46 -9.16 4.27
N VAL A 200 6.69 -9.44 4.68
CA VAL A 200 7.08 -9.73 6.05
C VAL A 200 8.27 -8.86 6.42
N SER A 201 8.21 -8.26 7.60
CA SER A 201 9.27 -7.41 8.15
C SER A 201 9.35 -7.57 9.67
N SER A 202 10.31 -6.89 10.29
CA SER A 202 10.35 -6.77 11.76
C SER A 202 9.20 -5.96 12.38
N PHE A 203 8.42 -5.26 11.56
CA PHE A 203 7.27 -4.45 11.99
C PHE A 203 5.93 -5.15 11.81
N GLY A 204 5.89 -6.28 11.09
CA GLY A 204 4.69 -7.09 10.90
C GLY A 204 4.49 -7.54 9.46
N LEU A 205 3.26 -7.99 9.17
CA LEU A 205 2.83 -8.40 7.83
C LEU A 205 2.08 -7.27 7.13
N ASN A 206 2.35 -7.12 5.84
CA ASN A 206 1.58 -6.28 4.92
C ASN A 206 1.24 -7.09 3.66
N GLY A 207 0.14 -6.75 2.98
CA GLY A 207 -0.22 -7.43 1.75
C GLY A 207 -1.70 -7.48 1.45
N SER A 208 -2.05 -8.36 0.52
CA SER A 208 -3.42 -8.52 0.06
C SER A 208 -3.75 -9.96 -0.37
N ILE A 209 -5.04 -10.25 -0.35
CA ILE A 209 -5.64 -11.43 -0.96
C ILE A 209 -6.48 -10.89 -2.12
N SER A 210 -6.17 -11.26 -3.34
CA SER A 210 -6.80 -10.73 -4.56
C SER A 210 -7.15 -11.84 -5.53
N GLY A 211 -7.96 -11.50 -6.53
CA GLY A 211 -8.37 -12.41 -7.59
C GLY A 211 -8.57 -11.66 -8.89
N SER A 212 -8.79 -12.44 -9.94
CA SER A 212 -9.13 -11.93 -11.26
C SER A 212 -10.38 -12.60 -11.80
N VAL A 213 -11.07 -11.90 -12.69
CA VAL A 213 -12.12 -12.45 -13.54
C VAL A 213 -11.77 -12.17 -14.98
N THR A 214 -12.00 -13.14 -15.84
CA THR A 214 -11.84 -12.99 -17.29
C THR A 214 -13.16 -13.27 -17.98
N VAL A 215 -13.41 -12.53 -19.06
CA VAL A 215 -14.54 -12.76 -19.95
C VAL A 215 -14.03 -12.82 -21.39
N GLU A 216 -14.43 -13.86 -22.10
CA GLU A 216 -14.13 -14.05 -23.52
C GLU A 216 -15.44 -14.11 -24.30
N GLY A 217 -15.58 -13.22 -25.28
CA GLY A 217 -16.74 -13.15 -26.16
C GLY A 217 -16.35 -13.10 -27.64
N ASP A 218 -17.35 -13.03 -28.52
CA ASP A 218 -17.15 -12.96 -29.97
C ASP A 218 -16.43 -11.66 -30.37
N GLY A 219 -15.09 -11.70 -30.39
CA GLY A 219 -14.23 -10.61 -30.80
C GLY A 219 -13.76 -9.66 -29.69
N PHE A 220 -13.95 -10.02 -28.41
CA PHE A 220 -13.38 -9.28 -27.29
C PHE A 220 -12.90 -10.22 -26.18
N ALA A 221 -11.90 -9.77 -25.43
CA ALA A 221 -11.47 -10.36 -24.17
C ALA A 221 -11.27 -9.22 -23.17
N ALA A 222 -11.72 -9.41 -21.94
CA ALA A 222 -11.49 -8.45 -20.86
C ALA A 222 -11.09 -9.20 -19.59
N ALA A 223 -10.29 -8.53 -18.76
CA ALA A 223 -9.89 -8.99 -17.44
C ALA A 223 -10.22 -7.90 -16.42
N GLY A 224 -10.74 -8.32 -15.27
CA GLY A 224 -10.93 -7.48 -14.10
C GLY A 224 -10.12 -8.05 -12.94
N PHE A 225 -9.57 -7.16 -12.11
CA PHE A 225 -8.85 -7.51 -10.90
C PHE A 225 -9.59 -6.90 -9.72
N PHE A 226 -9.66 -7.64 -8.62
CA PHE A 226 -10.34 -7.20 -7.43
C PHE A 226 -9.65 -7.79 -6.20
N GLN A 227 -9.84 -7.12 -5.07
CA GLN A 227 -9.20 -7.47 -3.82
C GLN A 227 -10.24 -8.05 -2.86
N TYR A 228 -10.01 -9.27 -2.39
CA TYR A 228 -10.84 -9.92 -1.37
C TYR A 228 -10.56 -9.34 0.02
N ALA A 229 -9.28 -9.13 0.35
CA ALA A 229 -8.86 -8.64 1.67
C ALA A 229 -7.52 -7.91 1.64
N ALA A 230 -7.26 -7.11 2.68
CA ALA A 230 -6.01 -6.40 2.93
C ALA A 230 -5.52 -6.65 4.36
N PHE A 231 -4.21 -6.68 4.56
CA PHE A 231 -3.58 -6.74 5.88
C PHE A 231 -2.36 -5.80 5.92
N PRO A 232 -2.13 -5.01 6.98
CA PRO A 232 -3.04 -4.82 8.13
C PRO A 232 -4.40 -4.20 7.70
N SER A 233 -5.38 -4.20 8.61
CA SER A 233 -6.76 -3.72 8.32
C SER A 233 -6.80 -2.29 7.77
N GLU A 234 -7.88 -1.97 7.05
CA GLU A 234 -7.97 -0.93 5.99
C GLU A 234 -7.55 0.52 6.28
N GLU A 235 -7.10 0.95 7.47
CA GLU A 235 -6.63 2.33 7.70
C GLU A 235 -5.49 2.44 8.74
N PRO A 236 -4.38 3.15 8.44
CA PRO A 236 -4.00 3.70 7.13
C PRO A 236 -3.55 2.61 6.15
N ARG A 237 -3.95 2.72 4.86
CA ARG A 237 -3.48 1.80 3.82
C ARG A 237 -2.13 2.24 3.30
N CYS A 238 -1.11 1.46 3.64
CA CYS A 238 0.09 1.46 2.85
C CYS A 238 -0.21 0.84 1.48
N GLY A 239 0.36 1.43 0.43
CA GLY A 239 0.28 0.90 -0.92
C GLY A 239 1.01 -0.43 -1.04
N SER A 240 0.86 -1.07 -2.20
CA SER A 240 1.68 -2.23 -2.54
C SER A 240 3.17 -1.88 -2.46
N GLY A 241 3.97 -2.70 -1.78
CA GLY A 241 5.41 -2.43 -1.59
C GLY A 241 5.77 -1.43 -0.48
N GLU A 242 4.78 -0.90 0.23
CA GLU A 242 5.01 -0.07 1.42
C GLU A 242 4.84 -0.87 2.72
N LEU A 243 5.60 -0.50 3.74
CA LEU A 243 5.59 -1.10 5.06
C LEU A 243 5.00 -0.16 6.11
N LEU A 244 4.11 -0.67 6.96
CA LEU A 244 3.59 0.09 8.09
C LEU A 244 4.63 0.07 9.23
N ILE A 245 5.11 1.24 9.63
CA ILE A 245 6.13 1.40 10.68
C ILE A 245 5.69 2.42 11.74
N PRO A 246 6.19 2.33 12.99
CA PRO A 246 5.93 3.36 14.00
C PRO A 246 6.44 4.74 13.56
N PHE A 247 5.70 5.81 13.87
CA PHE A 247 6.00 7.20 13.50
C PHE A 247 7.44 7.67 13.77
N ASP A 248 8.01 7.27 14.91
CA ASP A 248 9.36 7.65 15.35
C ASP A 248 10.47 6.71 14.81
N THR A 249 10.11 5.71 14.01
CA THR A 249 11.08 4.79 13.42
C THR A 249 11.85 5.48 12.32
N ALA A 250 13.18 5.47 12.43
CA ALA A 250 14.04 6.01 11.40
C ALA A 250 14.35 4.95 10.33
N LEU A 251 14.09 5.27 9.07
CA LEU A 251 14.56 4.52 7.90
C LEU A 251 15.65 5.34 7.22
N GLU A 252 16.79 4.71 6.93
CA GLU A 252 17.92 5.33 6.22
C GLU A 252 18.44 6.66 6.83
N GLY A 253 18.09 6.98 8.08
CA GLY A 253 18.59 8.14 8.81
C GLY A 253 17.57 9.25 9.08
N PHE A 254 16.30 9.08 8.71
CA PHE A 254 15.23 9.99 9.11
C PHE A 254 13.91 9.26 9.43
N SER A 255 13.03 9.94 10.17
CA SER A 255 11.72 9.45 10.58
C SER A 255 10.59 10.38 10.10
N ALA A 256 9.33 9.94 10.23
CA ALA A 256 8.18 10.81 9.96
C ALA A 256 8.12 11.99 10.96
N ALA A 257 8.63 11.80 12.18
CA ALA A 257 8.80 12.87 13.15
C ALA A 257 9.76 13.96 12.66
N ASP A 258 10.86 13.59 11.99
CA ASP A 258 11.80 14.55 11.40
C ASP A 258 11.16 15.35 10.25
N ALA A 259 10.36 14.67 9.41
CA ALA A 259 9.61 15.31 8.34
C ALA A 259 8.56 16.30 8.87
N LEU A 260 7.80 15.91 9.90
CA LEU A 260 6.83 16.78 10.56
C LEU A 260 7.52 17.96 11.27
N ALA A 261 8.69 17.73 11.88
CA ALA A 261 9.50 18.78 12.48
C ALA A 261 10.00 19.78 11.43
N LEU A 262 10.31 19.32 10.20
CA LEU A 262 10.67 20.19 9.08
C LEU A 262 9.48 21.10 8.71
N ILE A 263 8.28 20.55 8.50
CA ILE A 263 7.08 21.35 8.18
C ILE A 263 6.84 22.44 9.25
N ASN A 264 7.03 22.10 10.52
CA ASN A 264 6.82 22.99 11.67
C ASN A 264 7.96 23.99 11.94
N GLN A 265 9.00 24.04 11.11
CA GLN A 265 10.03 25.08 11.27
C GLN A 265 9.42 26.48 11.04
N PRO A 266 9.94 27.52 11.71
CA PRO A 266 9.50 28.89 11.47
C PRO A 266 10.00 29.36 10.10
N TRP A 267 9.18 29.13 9.07
CA TRP A 267 9.42 29.62 7.71
C TRP A 267 9.06 31.11 7.62
N ILE A 268 9.91 31.91 6.97
CA ILE A 268 9.56 33.29 6.64
C ILE A 268 8.83 33.26 5.30
N SER A 269 7.61 32.75 5.32
CA SER A 269 6.80 32.61 4.12
C SER A 269 5.81 33.77 4.00
N GLN A 270 5.68 34.30 2.79
CA GLN A 270 4.61 35.22 2.45
C GLN A 270 3.62 34.51 1.54
N LEU A 271 2.34 34.56 1.87
CA LEU A 271 1.25 34.14 1.00
C LEU A 271 0.84 35.33 0.12
N THR A 272 0.80 35.13 -1.19
CA THR A 272 0.36 36.15 -2.15
C THR A 272 -0.81 35.63 -2.95
N TRP A 273 -2.01 36.11 -2.64
CA TRP A 273 -3.20 35.89 -3.47
C TRP A 273 -3.00 36.53 -4.85
N GLN A 274 -3.58 35.95 -5.90
CA GLN A 274 -3.49 36.48 -7.26
C GLN A 274 -3.94 37.95 -7.33
N GLY A 275 -2.98 38.85 -7.57
CA GLY A 275 -3.23 40.31 -7.63
C GLY A 275 -3.33 41.01 -6.27
N GLY A 276 -3.09 40.31 -5.16
CA GLY A 276 -3.04 40.85 -3.80
C GLY A 276 -1.63 41.27 -3.36
N GLU A 277 -1.56 41.92 -2.21
CA GLU A 277 -0.29 42.18 -1.52
C GLU A 277 0.15 40.94 -0.72
N PRO A 278 1.45 40.66 -0.58
CA PRO A 278 1.94 39.56 0.24
C PRO A 278 1.57 39.72 1.71
N VAL A 279 1.09 38.65 2.35
CA VAL A 279 0.78 38.58 3.78
C VAL A 279 1.63 37.51 4.46
N GLU A 280 1.98 37.72 5.73
CA GLU A 280 2.70 36.72 6.53
C GLU A 280 1.86 35.42 6.64
N LEU A 281 2.53 34.28 6.48
CA LEU A 281 1.92 32.95 6.55
C LEU A 281 2.54 32.15 7.70
N GLU A 282 1.71 31.65 8.60
CA GLU A 282 2.09 30.68 9.63
C GLU A 282 1.51 29.32 9.28
N LEU A 283 2.39 28.30 9.25
CA LEU A 283 2.04 26.90 9.06
C LEU A 283 2.42 26.10 10.29
N SER A 284 1.56 25.17 10.70
CA SER A 284 1.93 24.11 11.62
C SER A 284 1.17 22.83 11.29
N ALA A 285 1.78 21.68 11.51
CA ALA A 285 1.18 20.39 11.25
C ALA A 285 1.26 19.49 12.49
N ALA A 286 0.20 18.73 12.73
CA ALA A 286 0.11 17.78 13.83
C ALA A 286 -0.17 16.37 13.31
N HIS A 287 0.45 15.38 13.95
CA HIS A 287 0.20 13.95 13.72
C HIS A 287 -0.28 13.33 15.04
N ASP A 288 -1.17 12.35 14.98
CA ASP A 288 -1.75 11.70 16.17
C ASP A 288 -0.84 10.61 16.78
N GLY A 289 0.26 10.30 16.10
CA GLY A 289 1.22 9.25 16.47
C GLY A 289 0.88 7.87 15.92
N ALA A 290 -0.08 7.78 15.00
CA ALA A 290 -0.35 6.56 14.25
C ALA A 290 0.88 6.07 13.47
N GLU A 291 0.79 4.84 12.99
CA GLU A 291 1.84 4.27 12.14
C GLU A 291 1.85 4.95 10.76
N VAL A 292 3.01 4.93 10.11
CA VAL A 292 3.25 5.57 8.82
C VAL A 292 3.66 4.53 7.78
N CYS A 293 3.44 4.85 6.52
CA CYS A 293 3.81 3.97 5.43
C CYS A 293 5.22 4.29 4.93
N ALA A 294 6.02 3.27 4.70
CA ALA A 294 7.39 3.39 4.24
C ALA A 294 7.59 2.64 2.93
N SER A 295 8.04 3.32 1.88
CA SER A 295 8.44 2.67 0.64
C SER A 295 9.77 1.95 0.84
N VAL A 296 9.75 0.62 0.77
CA VAL A 296 10.93 -0.25 0.97
C VAL A 296 11.20 -1.12 -0.25
N THR A 297 10.35 -1.01 -1.28
CA THR A 297 10.50 -1.67 -2.58
C THR A 297 10.61 -0.59 -3.67
N PRO A 298 11.70 -0.57 -4.47
CA PRO A 298 11.82 0.30 -5.63
C PRO A 298 10.69 0.10 -6.66
N GLY A 299 10.48 1.11 -7.52
CA GLY A 299 9.45 1.11 -8.56
C GLY A 299 8.11 1.72 -8.13
N PHE A 300 7.80 1.75 -6.83
CA PHE A 300 6.58 2.40 -6.30
C PHE A 300 6.82 3.77 -5.67
N GLY A 301 8.03 4.32 -5.85
CA GLY A 301 8.47 5.61 -5.33
C GLY A 301 9.96 5.59 -5.01
N THR A 302 10.45 6.69 -4.44
CA THR A 302 11.82 6.77 -3.93
C THR A 302 11.99 5.78 -2.78
N LEU A 303 12.93 4.84 -2.91
CA LEU A 303 13.27 3.90 -1.83
C LEU A 303 13.59 4.66 -0.54
N GLY A 304 13.01 4.23 0.58
CA GLY A 304 13.15 4.89 1.87
C GLY A 304 12.21 6.09 2.08
N SER A 305 11.31 6.38 1.14
CA SER A 305 10.30 7.43 1.35
C SER A 305 9.28 7.03 2.42
N LEU A 306 8.75 8.03 3.13
CA LEU A 306 7.70 7.86 4.14
C LEU A 306 6.45 8.60 3.69
N ARG A 307 5.26 8.04 3.93
CA ARG A 307 3.96 8.62 3.62
C ARG A 307 3.01 8.51 4.82
N PHE A 308 2.37 9.62 5.19
CA PHE A 308 1.47 9.67 6.34
C PHE A 308 0.46 10.81 6.25
N GLY A 309 -0.65 10.71 6.99
CA GLY A 309 -1.66 11.77 7.09
C GLY A 309 -1.41 12.67 8.29
N ALA A 310 -1.48 13.99 8.13
CA ALA A 310 -1.37 14.95 9.23
C ALA A 310 -2.51 15.98 9.18
N GLU A 311 -2.75 16.73 10.26
CA GLU A 311 -3.62 17.90 10.25
C GLU A 311 -2.77 19.16 10.09
N LEU A 312 -2.99 19.92 9.01
CA LEU A 312 -2.34 21.19 8.77
C LEU A 312 -3.21 22.32 9.33
N MET A 313 -2.59 23.20 10.10
CA MET A 313 -3.15 24.49 10.51
C MET A 313 -2.44 25.60 9.74
N LEU A 314 -3.22 26.50 9.15
CA LEU A 314 -2.74 27.61 8.33
C LEU A 314 -3.38 28.92 8.79
N THR A 315 -2.56 29.93 9.08
CA THR A 315 -3.03 31.27 9.48
C THR A 315 -2.28 32.36 8.72
N THR A 316 -2.99 33.41 8.29
CA THR A 316 -2.35 34.62 7.72
C THR A 316 -2.29 35.76 8.72
N GLY A 317 -1.27 36.62 8.60
CA GLY A 317 -1.06 37.76 9.51
C GLY A 317 -2.16 38.83 9.49
N ASP A 318 -2.99 38.86 8.44
CA ASP A 318 -4.19 39.70 8.36
C ASP A 318 -5.45 39.04 8.94
N GLY A 319 -5.35 37.76 9.35
CA GLY A 319 -6.42 36.95 9.92
C GLY A 319 -7.50 36.52 8.92
N VAL A 320 -7.32 36.79 7.63
CA VAL A 320 -8.28 36.42 6.56
C VAL A 320 -8.32 34.91 6.37
N VAL A 321 -7.18 34.23 6.51
CA VAL A 321 -7.11 32.78 6.47
C VAL A 321 -6.89 32.22 7.86
N GLN A 322 -7.79 31.35 8.29
CA GLN A 322 -7.74 30.57 9.54
C GLN A 322 -8.30 29.19 9.24
N ALA A 323 -7.40 28.28 8.85
CA ALA A 323 -7.75 26.99 8.28
C ALA A 323 -7.13 25.83 9.05
N ALA A 324 -7.87 24.72 9.12
CA ALA A 324 -7.41 23.45 9.67
C ALA A 324 -7.98 22.31 8.82
N PHE A 325 -7.12 21.48 8.24
CA PHE A 325 -7.54 20.43 7.32
C PHE A 325 -6.52 19.28 7.23
N PRO A 326 -6.95 18.06 6.88
CA PRO A 326 -6.03 16.94 6.72
C PRO A 326 -5.15 17.13 5.48
N ILE A 327 -3.90 16.72 5.56
CA ILE A 327 -2.93 16.67 4.46
C ILE A 327 -2.29 15.28 4.40
N THR A 328 -1.89 14.89 3.21
CA THR A 328 -0.93 13.79 2.99
C THR A 328 0.46 14.38 2.99
N VAL A 329 1.37 13.79 3.75
CA VAL A 329 2.79 14.13 3.79
C VAL A 329 3.58 12.99 3.18
N THR A 330 4.49 13.31 2.28
CA THR A 330 5.52 12.38 1.80
C THR A 330 6.89 12.96 2.06
N ALA A 331 7.79 12.16 2.63
CA ALA A 331 9.15 12.52 2.94
C ALA A 331 10.10 11.62 2.18
N GLU A 332 11.03 12.21 1.43
CA GLU A 332 11.94 11.50 0.54
C GLU A 332 13.39 11.67 1.00
N PRO A 333 14.22 10.61 0.94
CA PRO A 333 15.64 10.71 1.19
C PRO A 333 16.36 11.49 0.07
N ASN A 334 17.49 12.10 0.42
CA ASN A 334 18.48 12.55 -0.55
C ASN A 334 19.43 11.40 -0.94
N GLU A 335 20.39 11.68 -1.83
CA GLU A 335 21.38 10.69 -2.31
C GLU A 335 22.21 10.00 -1.20
N MET A 336 22.24 10.56 0.01
CA MET A 336 22.93 9.99 1.18
C MET A 336 22.01 9.27 2.16
N GLY A 337 20.72 9.10 1.84
CA GLY A 337 19.71 8.48 2.71
C GLY A 337 19.09 9.41 3.77
N ALA A 338 19.71 10.56 4.05
CA ALA A 338 19.16 11.55 4.97
C ALA A 338 17.90 12.23 4.39
N LEU A 339 17.04 12.81 5.25
CA LEU A 339 15.86 13.56 4.79
C LEU A 339 16.25 14.59 3.72
N GLY A 340 15.64 14.50 2.54
CA GLY A 340 15.93 15.33 1.37
C GLY A 340 14.82 16.32 1.07
N GLN A 341 13.59 15.84 0.90
CA GLN A 341 12.44 16.69 0.61
C GLN A 341 11.21 16.19 1.37
N VAL A 342 10.36 17.11 1.79
CA VAL A 342 9.03 16.81 2.33
C VAL A 342 8.01 17.52 1.46
N HIS A 343 7.05 16.78 0.97
CA HIS A 343 5.88 17.30 0.27
C HIS A 343 4.67 17.13 1.15
N ALA A 344 3.87 18.18 1.30
CA ALA A 344 2.58 18.13 1.98
C ALA A 344 1.50 18.60 1.03
N TRP A 345 0.45 17.83 0.85
CA TRP A 345 -0.63 18.21 -0.04
C TRP A 345 -2.00 17.82 0.50
N HIS A 346 -2.99 18.62 0.13
CA HIS A 346 -4.39 18.26 0.20
C HIS A 346 -4.91 18.19 -1.23
N GLU A 347 -5.09 16.97 -1.72
CA GLU A 347 -5.66 16.74 -3.04
C GLU A 347 -7.13 17.15 -3.06
N ALA A 348 -7.52 17.98 -4.03
CA ALA A 348 -8.94 18.20 -4.36
C ALA A 348 -9.29 17.93 -5.83
N PRO A 349 -9.03 16.74 -6.37
CA PRO A 349 -9.68 16.33 -7.61
C PRO A 349 -11.05 15.74 -7.28
N TYR A 350 -12.13 16.54 -7.39
CA TYR A 350 -13.56 16.19 -7.35
C TYR A 350 -14.14 15.45 -6.11
N GLY A 351 -13.38 14.57 -5.46
CA GLY A 351 -13.85 13.69 -4.38
C GLY A 351 -13.89 14.34 -3.00
N ASN A 352 -13.21 15.47 -2.80
CA ASN A 352 -13.15 16.19 -1.53
C ASN A 352 -13.95 17.50 -1.52
N LEU A 353 -14.81 17.71 -2.52
CA LEU A 353 -15.76 18.81 -2.52
C LEU A 353 -16.86 18.55 -1.48
N VAL A 354 -17.17 19.54 -0.66
CA VAL A 354 -18.25 19.49 0.33
C VAL A 354 -19.32 20.51 -0.02
N ASP A 355 -20.53 20.36 0.54
CA ASP A 355 -21.58 21.38 0.41
C ASP A 355 -21.03 22.74 0.88
N VAL A 356 -21.34 23.82 0.15
CA VAL A 356 -20.83 25.16 0.49
C VAL A 356 -21.17 25.59 1.93
N SER A 357 -22.25 25.05 2.51
CA SER A 357 -22.62 25.30 3.90
C SER A 357 -21.72 24.59 4.92
N GLU A 358 -21.00 23.54 4.51
CA GLU A 358 -20.05 22.78 5.34
C GLU A 358 -18.59 23.21 5.11
N PHE A 359 -18.30 23.96 4.04
CA PHE A 359 -16.94 24.35 3.64
C PHE A 359 -16.12 24.97 4.78
N ALA A 360 -16.67 25.98 5.45
CA ALA A 360 -15.97 26.68 6.53
C ALA A 360 -15.79 25.81 7.79
N GLU A 361 -16.71 24.88 8.06
CA GLU A 361 -16.58 23.92 9.15
C GLU A 361 -15.50 22.87 8.84
N ARG A 362 -15.43 22.43 7.58
CA ARG A 362 -14.53 21.35 7.15
C ARG A 362 -13.08 21.80 6.99
N PHE A 363 -12.85 22.99 6.44
CA PHE A 363 -11.53 23.46 6.02
C PHE A 363 -11.11 24.77 6.71
N GLY A 364 -12.04 25.49 7.33
CA GLY A 364 -11.84 26.80 7.94
C GLY A 364 -12.14 27.99 7.01
N GLU A 365 -11.73 29.19 7.42
CA GLU A 365 -12.03 30.43 6.72
C GLU A 365 -10.90 30.83 5.77
N PHE A 366 -11.23 31.21 4.53
CA PHE A 366 -10.27 31.63 3.49
C PHE A 366 -10.51 33.04 2.94
N GLY A 367 -11.58 33.72 3.36
CA GLY A 367 -11.96 35.03 2.84
C GLY A 367 -12.44 35.05 1.37
N VAL A 368 -12.77 33.88 0.81
CA VAL A 368 -13.28 33.71 -0.56
C VAL A 368 -14.79 33.43 -0.51
N ASP A 369 -15.56 34.11 -1.35
CA ASP A 369 -17.00 33.90 -1.46
C ASP A 369 -17.30 32.67 -2.32
N VAL A 370 -17.83 31.62 -1.70
CA VAL A 370 -18.25 30.37 -2.34
C VAL A 370 -19.77 30.27 -2.51
N SER A 371 -20.53 31.31 -2.15
CA SER A 371 -22.00 31.21 -2.02
C SER A 371 -22.78 31.05 -3.31
N ASP A 372 -22.15 31.30 -4.46
CA ASP A 372 -22.72 31.09 -5.80
C ASP A 372 -22.55 29.65 -6.32
N TYR A 373 -21.95 28.75 -5.54
CA TYR A 373 -21.67 27.35 -5.90
C TYR A 373 -22.50 26.38 -5.04
N ASP A 374 -22.64 25.13 -5.51
CA ASP A 374 -23.32 24.08 -4.76
C ASP A 374 -22.35 23.36 -3.82
N VAL A 375 -21.10 23.19 -4.27
CA VAL A 375 -20.02 22.58 -3.50
C VAL A 375 -18.75 23.42 -3.55
N ALA A 376 -17.87 23.26 -2.57
CA ALA A 376 -16.57 23.91 -2.52
C ALA A 376 -15.48 23.00 -1.94
N GLY A 377 -14.23 23.31 -2.23
CA GLY A 377 -13.06 22.59 -1.71
C GLY A 377 -11.80 23.44 -1.78
N ILE A 378 -10.70 22.88 -1.30
CA ILE A 378 -9.39 23.53 -1.34
C ILE A 378 -8.38 22.62 -2.00
N GLU A 379 -7.41 23.18 -2.72
CA GLU A 379 -6.21 22.46 -3.14
C GLU A 379 -5.03 23.08 -2.40
N PHE A 380 -4.24 22.25 -1.71
CA PHE A 380 -3.02 22.71 -1.05
C PHE A 380 -1.85 21.86 -1.51
N SER A 381 -0.71 22.50 -1.78
CA SER A 381 0.56 21.83 -2.02
C SER A 381 1.69 22.64 -1.40
N GLY A 382 2.62 21.98 -0.73
CA GLY A 382 3.79 22.56 -0.11
C GLY A 382 5.00 21.64 -0.24
N ALA A 383 6.14 22.20 -0.59
CA ALA A 383 7.43 21.53 -0.61
C ALA A 383 8.35 22.17 0.43
N PHE A 384 9.05 21.33 1.19
CA PHE A 384 9.98 21.73 2.25
C PHE A 384 11.29 20.96 2.06
N ALA A 385 12.42 21.65 2.08
CA ALA A 385 13.74 21.01 2.02
C ALA A 385 14.60 21.45 3.23
N PRO A 386 15.36 20.53 3.85
CA PRO A 386 16.41 20.91 4.78
C PRO A 386 17.47 21.72 4.03
N SER A 387 17.93 22.83 4.59
CA SER A 387 19.08 23.54 4.04
C SER A 387 19.98 24.06 5.14
N ASP A 388 21.27 24.23 4.85
CA ASP A 388 22.25 24.85 5.76
C ASP A 388 22.01 26.38 5.94
N LEU A 389 21.06 26.94 5.17
CA LEU A 389 20.49 28.29 5.26
C LEU A 389 19.00 28.15 5.68
N PRO A 390 18.25 29.21 6.01
CA PRO A 390 16.80 29.07 6.23
C PRO A 390 16.17 28.37 5.02
N GLY A 391 15.70 27.12 5.23
CA GLY A 391 15.36 26.18 4.16
C GLY A 391 14.33 26.70 3.18
N SER A 392 14.35 26.20 1.95
CA SER A 392 13.33 26.51 0.96
C SER A 392 12.03 25.82 1.36
N ALA A 393 11.03 26.64 1.64
CA ALA A 393 9.65 26.21 1.71
C ALA A 393 8.87 27.06 0.71
N ASP A 394 8.10 26.40 -0.15
CA ASP A 394 7.24 27.03 -1.15
C ASP A 394 6.03 26.15 -1.47
N GLY A 395 5.01 26.75 -2.05
CA GLY A 395 3.80 26.02 -2.39
C GLY A 395 2.68 26.89 -2.93
N SER A 396 1.50 26.29 -3.01
CA SER A 396 0.28 26.95 -3.48
C SER A 396 -0.94 26.53 -2.69
N LEU A 397 -1.95 27.40 -2.73
CA LEU A 397 -3.26 27.21 -2.14
C LEU A 397 -4.31 27.72 -3.13
N ALA A 398 -5.32 26.91 -3.44
CA ALA A 398 -6.46 27.32 -4.25
C ALA A 398 -7.79 27.03 -3.54
N VAL A 399 -8.77 27.91 -3.72
CA VAL A 399 -10.16 27.68 -3.32
C VAL A 399 -10.98 27.40 -4.57
N LEU A 400 -11.70 26.28 -4.56
CA LEU A 400 -12.47 25.77 -5.68
C LEU A 400 -13.97 25.85 -5.37
N GLY A 401 -14.77 26.20 -6.37
CA GLY A 401 -16.24 26.12 -6.33
C GLY A 401 -16.74 25.20 -7.44
N GLY A 402 -17.75 24.38 -7.14
CA GLY A 402 -18.37 23.46 -8.09
C GLY A 402 -19.87 23.67 -8.20
N ILE A 403 -20.40 23.64 -9.42
CA ILE A 403 -21.84 23.61 -9.67
C ILE A 403 -22.24 22.16 -9.97
N LEU A 404 -23.18 21.63 -9.18
CA LEU A 404 -23.66 20.28 -9.40
C LEU A 404 -24.54 20.26 -10.66
N PRO A 405 -24.29 19.31 -11.57
CA PRO A 405 -25.11 19.14 -12.75
C PRO A 405 -26.54 18.81 -12.30
N ASN A 406 -27.55 19.40 -12.96
CA ASN A 406 -28.93 18.92 -12.83
C ASN A 406 -29.06 17.58 -13.54
N CYS A 407 -28.61 16.51 -12.88
CA CYS A 407 -28.86 15.14 -13.30
C CYS A 407 -30.37 14.92 -13.37
N SER A 408 -30.91 14.61 -14.54
CA SER A 408 -32.32 14.24 -14.64
C SER A 408 -32.52 12.87 -13.98
N ASP A 409 -33.64 12.69 -13.29
CA ASP A 409 -34.06 11.38 -12.77
C ASP A 409 -34.39 10.35 -13.88
N GLU A 410 -34.29 10.73 -15.16
CA GLU A 410 -34.54 9.82 -16.28
C GLU A 410 -33.41 8.77 -16.39
N PRO A 411 -33.72 7.47 -16.26
CA PRO A 411 -32.72 6.41 -16.38
C PRO A 411 -31.99 6.47 -17.73
N GLY A 412 -30.66 6.57 -17.70
CA GLY A 412 -29.80 6.61 -18.89
C GLY A 412 -29.56 8.00 -19.49
N ALA A 413 -30.08 9.07 -18.88
CA ALA A 413 -29.64 10.42 -19.22
C ALA A 413 -28.19 10.64 -18.74
N PRO A 414 -27.31 11.24 -19.55
CA PRO A 414 -25.97 11.55 -19.11
C PRO A 414 -26.02 12.62 -18.01
N CYS A 415 -25.45 12.35 -16.84
CA CYS A 415 -25.01 13.42 -15.96
C CYS A 415 -23.77 14.05 -16.57
N GLU A 416 -23.80 15.35 -16.86
CA GLU A 416 -22.56 16.09 -17.09
C GLU A 416 -21.72 16.03 -15.81
N GLY A 417 -20.38 16.14 -15.89
CA GLY A 417 -19.54 16.19 -14.70
C GLY A 417 -19.80 17.45 -13.86
N ILE A 418 -19.27 17.48 -12.64
CA ILE A 418 -19.26 18.71 -11.83
C ILE A 418 -18.39 19.74 -12.55
N ASP A 419 -18.93 20.94 -12.82
CA ASP A 419 -18.16 22.05 -13.37
C ASP A 419 -17.43 22.76 -12.22
N VAL A 420 -16.11 22.57 -12.14
CA VAL A 420 -15.26 23.09 -11.05
C VAL A 420 -14.50 24.31 -11.55
N THR A 421 -14.64 25.41 -10.82
CA THR A 421 -13.99 26.70 -11.09
C THR A 421 -13.03 27.06 -9.95
N GLU A 422 -11.81 27.46 -10.31
CA GLU A 422 -10.87 28.10 -9.38
C GLU A 422 -11.33 29.52 -9.06
N LEU A 423 -11.64 29.79 -7.79
CA LEU A 423 -12.17 31.08 -7.32
C LEU A 423 -11.04 32.02 -6.90
N ALA A 424 -10.02 31.45 -6.28
CA ALA A 424 -8.84 32.16 -5.82
C ALA A 424 -7.65 31.22 -5.79
N ARG A 425 -6.47 31.75 -6.09
CA ARG A 425 -5.19 31.06 -5.96
C ARG A 425 -4.19 31.97 -5.27
N ALA A 426 -3.39 31.37 -4.40
CA ALA A 426 -2.25 31.99 -3.77
C ALA A 426 -1.02 31.12 -3.93
N GLU A 427 0.12 31.78 -4.03
CA GLU A 427 1.44 31.16 -3.95
C GLU A 427 2.09 31.60 -2.65
N TRP A 428 2.88 30.73 -2.05
CA TRP A 428 3.70 31.06 -0.90
C TRP A 428 5.12 30.56 -1.07
N GLY A 429 6.05 31.26 -0.44
CA GLY A 429 7.42 30.79 -0.36
C GLY A 429 8.33 31.81 0.30
N ASN A 430 9.59 31.41 0.49
CA ASN A 430 10.62 32.36 0.90
C ASN A 430 10.87 33.32 -0.26
N THR A 431 10.27 34.51 -0.21
CA THR A 431 10.69 35.62 -1.06
C THR A 431 12.11 35.97 -0.65
N GLY A 432 13.10 35.39 -1.33
CA GLY A 432 14.47 35.80 -1.21
C GLY A 432 14.52 37.30 -1.49
N VAL A 433 14.59 38.11 -0.44
CA VAL A 433 15.25 39.39 -0.55
C VAL A 433 16.67 38.99 -0.91
N GLU A 434 17.02 39.03 -2.20
CA GLU A 434 18.41 38.96 -2.64
C GLU A 434 19.21 39.88 -1.70
N PRO A 435 20.18 39.36 -0.95
CA PRO A 435 20.87 40.13 0.09
C PRO A 435 21.59 41.38 -0.45
#